data_AF-A0A8C3PBU4-F1
#
_entry.id   AF-A0A8C3PBU4-F1
#
_cell.length_a   1.000
_cell.length_b   1.000
_cell.length_c   1.000
_cell.angle_alpha   90.00
_cell.angle_beta   90.00
_cell.angle_gamma   90.00
#
_symmetry.space_group_name_H-M   'P 1'
#
loop_
_entity.id
_entity.type
_entity.pdbx_description
1 polymer ?
#
loop_
_entity_poly.entity_id
_entity_poly.type
_entity_poly.pdbx_seq_one_letter_code
_entity_poly.pdbx_strand_id
1 'polypeptide(L)'
;MPYTNAVIHETQRYGDIVPAGLPHMTYRDTELQGYFIPKGTTVIANLSSVLKDETVWEKPHQFYPEHFLDGKSSRGLVTGRRVCLGEQLARMELFLFFTSLLQHFTFHLPEGQASSDKKSGFNLKASCSQRKTANLHLGSHSPV
;
A
#
# COMPACT_ATOMS: atom_id res chain seq x y z
N MET A 1 5.61 2.75 14.48
CA MET A 1 4.39 3.48 14.07
C MET A 1 3.34 2.46 13.60
N PRO A 2 2.57 1.84 14.53
CA PRO A 2 1.68 0.73 14.19
C PRO A 2 0.57 1.13 13.21
N TYR A 3 -0.08 2.28 13.43
CA TYR A 3 -1.13 2.77 12.54
C TYR A 3 -0.61 3.11 11.15
N THR A 4 0.58 3.70 11.03
CA THR A 4 1.20 3.97 9.72
C THR A 4 1.51 2.70 8.94
N ASN A 5 2.02 1.66 9.62
CA ASN A 5 2.22 0.36 8.97
C ASN A 5 0.88 -0.24 8.51
N ALA A 6 -0.16 -0.12 9.33
CA ALA A 6 -1.49 -0.60 9.00
C ALA A 6 -2.06 0.11 7.75
N VAL A 7 -1.91 1.44 7.67
CA VAL A 7 -2.28 2.24 6.50
C VAL A 7 -1.50 1.84 5.25
N ILE A 8 -0.19 1.58 5.35
CA ILE A 8 0.63 1.14 4.21
C ILE A 8 0.16 -0.22 3.70
N HIS A 9 -0.08 -1.18 4.61
CA HIS A 9 -0.55 -2.51 4.22
C HIS A 9 -1.98 -2.48 3.65
N GLU A 10 -2.87 -1.66 4.22
CA GLU A 10 -4.21 -1.45 3.68
C GLU A 10 -4.16 -0.78 2.30
N THR A 11 -3.21 0.13 2.07
CA THR A 11 -2.98 0.73 0.74
C THR A 11 -2.59 -0.33 -0.29
N GLN A 12 -1.72 -1.28 0.07
CA GLN A 12 -1.35 -2.38 -0.81
C GLN A 12 -2.54 -3.33 -1.08
N ARG A 13 -3.31 -3.67 -0.04
CA ARG A 13 -4.50 -4.55 -0.15
C ARG A 13 -5.59 -3.93 -1.03
N TYR A 14 -5.95 -2.67 -0.73
CA TYR A 14 -7.00 -1.95 -1.42
C TYR A 14 -6.59 -1.56 -2.86
N GLY A 15 -5.33 -1.17 -3.04
CA GLY A 15 -4.78 -0.79 -4.33
C GLY A 15 -4.71 -1.95 -5.32
N ASP A 16 -4.52 -3.18 -4.84
CA ASP A 16 -4.58 -4.44 -5.63
C ASP A 16 -3.89 -4.33 -7.01
N ILE A 17 -2.63 -3.85 -6.99
CA ILE A 17 -1.90 -3.44 -8.19
C ILE A 17 -1.47 -4.61 -9.09
N VAL A 18 -1.51 -5.85 -8.60
CA VAL A 18 -1.16 -7.07 -9.35
C VAL A 18 -2.24 -8.14 -9.13
N PRO A 19 -3.46 -7.96 -9.65
CA PRO A 19 -4.63 -8.76 -9.26
C PRO A 19 -4.53 -10.24 -9.66
N ALA A 20 -3.80 -10.57 -10.74
CA ALA A 20 -3.64 -11.93 -11.26
C ALA A 20 -2.26 -12.54 -10.96
N GLY A 21 -1.42 -11.85 -10.18
CA GLY A 21 -0.02 -12.24 -9.98
C GLY A 21 0.75 -12.37 -11.31
N LEU A 22 1.83 -13.16 -11.29
CA LEU A 22 2.49 -13.63 -12.50
C LEU A 22 1.99 -15.05 -12.80
N PRO A 23 1.83 -15.45 -14.08
CA PRO A 23 1.50 -16.82 -14.42
C PRO A 23 2.56 -17.81 -13.90
N HIS A 24 2.09 -18.92 -13.34
CA HIS A 24 2.88 -20.08 -12.95
C HIS A 24 2.63 -21.23 -13.93
N MET A 25 3.49 -22.25 -13.89
CA MET A 25 3.29 -23.49 -14.63
C MET A 25 3.59 -24.68 -13.72
N THR A 26 2.77 -25.72 -13.81
CA THR A 26 2.98 -26.96 -13.03
C THR A 26 4.23 -27.70 -13.51
N TYR A 27 5.14 -27.99 -12.58
CA TYR A 27 6.38 -28.73 -12.89
C TYR A 27 6.14 -30.25 -13.04
N ARG A 28 5.12 -30.77 -12.38
CA ARG A 28 4.68 -32.17 -12.41
C ARG A 28 3.16 -32.22 -12.28
N ASP A 29 2.58 -33.36 -12.62
CA ASP A 29 1.19 -33.67 -12.32
C ASP A 29 0.95 -33.49 -10.82
N THR A 30 -0.12 -32.78 -10.48
CA THR A 30 -0.44 -32.41 -9.10
C THR A 30 -1.94 -32.37 -8.90
N GLU A 31 -2.36 -32.31 -7.65
CA GLU A 31 -3.76 -32.10 -7.28
C GLU A 31 -3.91 -30.78 -6.52
N LEU A 32 -4.99 -30.05 -6.77
CA LEU A 32 -5.35 -28.84 -6.04
C LEU A 32 -6.85 -28.88 -5.74
N GLN A 33 -7.23 -28.85 -4.45
CA GLN A 33 -8.64 -28.84 -4.02
C GLN A 33 -9.47 -30.00 -4.61
N GLY A 34 -8.90 -31.21 -4.74
CA GLY A 34 -9.58 -32.36 -5.34
C GLY A 34 -9.47 -32.45 -6.87
N TYR A 35 -8.89 -31.45 -7.54
CA TYR A 35 -8.77 -31.42 -9.00
C TYR A 35 -7.38 -31.84 -9.46
N PHE A 36 -7.33 -32.79 -10.38
CA PHE A 36 -6.10 -33.19 -11.05
C PHE A 36 -5.66 -32.11 -12.06
N ILE A 37 -4.41 -31.67 -11.93
CA ILE A 37 -3.77 -30.66 -12.79
C ILE A 37 -2.55 -31.32 -13.46
N PRO A 38 -2.58 -31.51 -14.79
CA PRO A 38 -1.45 -32.06 -15.53
C PRO A 38 -0.19 -31.19 -15.42
N LYS A 39 0.98 -31.79 -15.64
CA LYS A 39 2.25 -31.09 -15.86
C LYS A 39 2.15 -30.16 -17.08
N GLY A 40 2.74 -28.98 -16.96
CA GLY A 40 2.77 -27.98 -18.04
C GLY A 40 1.50 -27.12 -18.11
N THR A 41 0.55 -27.29 -17.20
CA THR A 41 -0.62 -26.42 -17.10
C THR A 41 -0.22 -25.06 -16.54
N THR A 42 -0.61 -23.99 -17.24
CA THR A 42 -0.50 -22.61 -16.75
C THR A 42 -1.51 -22.37 -15.64
N VAL A 43 -1.04 -21.86 -14.51
CA VAL A 43 -1.85 -21.52 -13.33
C VAL A 43 -1.75 -20.03 -13.07
N ILE A 44 -2.90 -19.37 -12.93
CA ILE A 44 -2.99 -17.95 -12.59
C ILE A 44 -3.51 -17.85 -11.17
N ALA A 45 -2.75 -17.19 -10.29
CA ALA A 45 -3.18 -16.94 -8.92
C ALA A 45 -4.07 -15.69 -8.89
N ASN A 46 -5.36 -15.86 -8.63
CA ASN A 46 -6.26 -14.73 -8.41
C ASN A 46 -5.98 -14.13 -7.03
N LEU A 47 -5.07 -13.16 -6.98
CA LEU A 47 -4.74 -12.43 -5.75
C LEU A 47 -5.90 -11.51 -5.34
N SER A 48 -6.56 -10.91 -6.33
CA SER A 48 -7.70 -10.00 -6.09
C SER A 48 -8.80 -10.66 -5.26
N SER A 49 -9.12 -11.93 -5.54
CA SER A 49 -10.13 -12.66 -4.77
C SER A 49 -9.73 -12.84 -3.31
N VAL A 50 -8.44 -13.08 -3.02
CA VAL A 50 -7.94 -13.24 -1.65
C VAL A 50 -7.92 -11.90 -0.91
N LEU A 51 -7.53 -10.82 -1.59
CA LEU A 51 -7.44 -9.48 -0.99
C LEU A 51 -8.80 -8.84 -0.70
N LYS A 52 -9.85 -9.31 -1.37
CA LYS A 52 -11.23 -8.79 -1.26
C LYS A 52 -12.22 -9.84 -0.75
N ASP A 53 -11.72 -10.93 -0.17
CA ASP A 53 -12.54 -12.00 0.38
C ASP A 53 -13.34 -11.51 1.59
N GLU A 54 -14.67 -11.50 1.49
CA GLU A 54 -15.60 -11.12 2.55
C GLU A 54 -15.57 -12.06 3.75
N THR A 55 -15.05 -13.29 3.59
CA THR A 55 -14.90 -14.24 4.70
C THR A 55 -13.66 -13.97 5.54
N VAL A 56 -12.70 -13.21 5.00
CA VAL A 56 -11.41 -12.90 5.64
C VAL A 56 -11.37 -11.46 6.14
N TRP A 57 -11.89 -10.51 5.36
CA TRP A 57 -11.82 -9.08 5.65
C TRP A 57 -13.18 -8.58 6.10
N GLU A 58 -13.22 -7.77 7.16
CA GLU A 58 -14.47 -7.17 7.68
C GLU A 58 -15.06 -6.18 6.66
N LYS A 59 -14.21 -5.38 6.01
CA LYS A 59 -14.61 -4.34 5.05
C LYS A 59 -13.78 -4.42 3.77
N PRO A 60 -13.90 -5.49 2.96
CA PRO A 60 -13.00 -5.77 1.84
C PRO A 60 -12.99 -4.68 0.76
N HIS A 61 -14.12 -4.01 0.56
CA HIS A 61 -14.28 -2.99 -0.46
C HIS A 61 -14.15 -1.56 0.05
N GLN A 62 -13.75 -1.38 1.31
CA GLN A 62 -13.48 -0.08 1.90
C GLN A 62 -12.00 0.02 2.28
N PHE A 63 -11.48 1.23 2.29
CA PHE A 63 -10.16 1.49 2.86
C PHE A 63 -10.29 1.53 4.39
N TYR A 64 -9.84 0.48 5.06
CA TYR A 64 -10.03 0.27 6.50
C TYR A 64 -8.73 -0.22 7.16
N PRO A 65 -7.84 0.70 7.62
CA PRO A 65 -6.54 0.35 8.20
C PRO A 65 -6.58 -0.62 9.38
N GLU A 66 -7.71 -0.65 10.10
CA GLU A 66 -7.95 -1.49 11.27
C GLU A 66 -7.79 -2.98 10.97
N HIS A 67 -7.95 -3.39 9.71
CA HIS A 67 -7.59 -4.73 9.24
C HIS A 67 -6.18 -5.17 9.64
N PHE A 68 -5.25 -4.23 9.88
CA PHE A 68 -3.84 -4.47 10.19
C PHE A 68 -3.39 -4.02 11.58
N LEU A 69 -4.30 -3.62 12.47
CA LEU A 69 -3.94 -3.18 13.83
C LEU A 69 -3.86 -4.34 14.84
N ASP A 70 -4.69 -5.37 14.69
CA ASP A 70 -4.81 -6.46 15.67
C ASP A 70 -3.75 -7.57 15.52
N GLY A 71 -2.70 -7.34 14.72
CA GLY A 71 -1.60 -8.30 14.51
C GLY A 71 -2.00 -9.59 13.77
N LYS A 72 -3.27 -9.75 13.36
CA LYS A 72 -3.80 -10.96 12.71
C LYS A 72 -3.51 -11.06 11.20
N SER A 73 -3.08 -9.98 10.57
CA SER A 73 -3.00 -9.84 9.11
C SER A 73 -1.57 -9.64 8.59
N SER A 74 -0.59 -10.33 9.18
CA SER A 74 0.72 -10.52 8.55
C SER A 74 0.66 -11.49 7.35
N ARG A 75 -0.35 -11.35 6.49
CA ARG A 75 -0.57 -12.20 5.32
C ARG A 75 0.03 -11.51 4.11
N GLY A 76 1.25 -11.91 3.74
CA GLY A 76 1.84 -11.48 2.48
C GLY A 76 0.96 -11.91 1.30
N LEU A 77 0.82 -11.04 0.29
CA LEU A 77 0.00 -11.30 -0.91
C LEU A 77 0.43 -12.56 -1.66
N VAL A 78 1.74 -12.81 -1.69
CA VAL A 78 2.34 -13.92 -2.42
C VAL A 78 3.18 -14.73 -1.44
N THR A 79 2.98 -16.04 -1.42
CA THR A 79 3.74 -16.97 -0.58
C THR A 79 4.40 -18.06 -1.44
N GLY A 80 5.38 -18.75 -0.85
CA GLY A 80 6.12 -19.83 -1.50
C GLY A 80 7.39 -19.37 -2.23
N ARG A 81 7.96 -20.28 -3.05
CA ARG A 81 9.29 -20.10 -3.67
C ARG A 81 9.39 -18.93 -4.67
N ARG A 82 8.26 -18.36 -5.08
CA ARG A 82 8.18 -17.25 -6.03
C ARG A 82 7.63 -15.98 -5.36
N VAL A 83 7.78 -15.88 -4.04
CA VAL A 83 7.55 -14.63 -3.31
C VAL A 83 8.34 -13.49 -3.97
N CYS A 84 7.79 -12.27 -3.91
CA CYS A 84 8.42 -11.12 -4.53
C CYS A 84 9.81 -10.90 -3.91
N LEU A 85 10.86 -11.05 -4.73
CA LEU A 85 12.24 -10.83 -4.30
C LEU A 85 12.44 -9.41 -3.74
N GLY A 86 11.69 -8.45 -4.28
CA GLY A 86 11.70 -7.04 -3.86
C GLY A 86 10.83 -6.72 -2.65
N GLU A 87 10.13 -7.69 -2.03
CA GLU A 87 9.19 -7.40 -0.93
C GLU A 87 9.84 -6.62 0.21
N GLN A 88 11.03 -7.04 0.65
CA GLN A 88 11.73 -6.38 1.75
C GLN A 88 12.16 -4.95 1.39
N LEU A 89 12.64 -4.76 0.15
CA LEU A 89 13.03 -3.44 -0.36
C LEU A 89 11.80 -2.53 -0.46
N ALA A 90 10.73 -3.01 -1.11
CA ALA A 90 9.48 -2.27 -1.26
C ALA A 90 8.88 -1.89 0.10
N ARG A 91 8.95 -2.76 1.11
CA ARG A 91 8.47 -2.45 2.46
C ARG A 91 9.25 -1.28 3.09
N MET A 92 10.57 -1.28 2.93
CA MET A 92 11.42 -0.20 3.43
C MET A 92 11.14 1.11 2.68
N GLU A 93 11.11 1.07 1.34
CA GLU A 93 10.86 2.24 0.50
C GLU A 93 9.49 2.84 0.78
N LEU A 94 8.43 2.02 0.81
CA LEU A 94 7.08 2.48 1.11
C LEU A 94 7.03 3.16 2.48
N PHE A 95 7.65 2.56 3.51
CA PHE A 95 7.67 3.16 4.84
C PHE A 95 8.41 4.50 4.85
N LEU A 96 9.62 4.56 4.28
CA LEU A 96 10.44 5.77 4.30
C LEU A 96 9.80 6.91 3.49
N PHE A 97 9.36 6.65 2.26
CA PHE A 97 8.73 7.67 1.44
C PHE A 97 7.39 8.12 2.03
N PHE A 98 6.54 7.19 2.47
CA PHE A 98 5.24 7.53 3.02
C PHE A 98 5.36 8.37 4.31
N THR A 99 6.22 7.96 5.23
CA THR A 99 6.45 8.71 6.47
C THR A 99 7.09 10.06 6.22
N SER A 100 8.11 10.14 5.36
CA SER A 100 8.77 11.41 5.02
C SER A 100 7.78 12.39 4.39
N LEU A 101 6.98 11.92 3.43
CA LEU A 101 5.99 12.77 2.77
C LEU A 101 4.94 13.30 3.76
N LEU A 102 4.39 12.46 4.63
CA LEU A 102 3.38 12.89 5.60
C LEU A 102 3.93 13.73 6.76
N GLN A 103 5.23 13.64 7.04
CA GLN A 103 5.87 14.49 8.06
C GLN A 103 6.08 15.93 7.57
N HIS A 104 6.32 16.11 6.26
CA HIS A 104 6.69 17.38 5.65
C HIS A 104 5.54 18.08 4.90
N PHE A 105 4.56 17.32 4.44
CA PHE A 105 3.46 17.84 3.61
C PHE A 105 2.10 17.48 4.19
N THR A 106 1.11 18.35 3.93
CA THR A 106 -0.30 18.03 4.13
C THR A 106 -0.94 17.96 2.75
N PHE A 107 -1.57 16.82 2.47
CA PHE A 107 -2.18 16.56 1.17
C PHE A 107 -3.64 17.00 1.17
N HIS A 108 -4.02 17.77 0.15
CA HIS A 108 -5.38 18.23 -0.05
C HIS A 108 -5.79 17.99 -1.50
N LEU A 109 -7.08 17.72 -1.72
CA LEU A 109 -7.64 17.79 -3.07
C LEU A 109 -7.64 19.26 -3.53
N PRO A 110 -7.31 19.54 -4.80
CA PRO A 110 -7.48 20.87 -5.35
C PRO A 110 -8.96 21.31 -5.26
N GLU A 111 -9.18 22.58 -4.91
CA GLU A 111 -10.52 23.16 -4.85
C GLU A 111 -11.26 22.97 -6.20
N GLY A 112 -12.50 22.48 -6.14
CA GLY A 112 -13.34 22.26 -7.32
C GLY A 112 -13.21 20.89 -7.99
N GLN A 113 -12.36 19.98 -7.50
CA GLN A 113 -12.36 18.58 -7.96
C GLN A 113 -13.22 17.69 -7.05
N ALA A 114 -14.22 17.03 -7.64
CA ALA A 114 -14.90 15.91 -6.99
C ALA A 114 -13.89 14.76 -6.78
N SER A 115 -14.00 14.04 -5.67
CA SER A 115 -13.22 12.82 -5.44
C SER A 115 -13.56 11.83 -6.55
N SER A 116 -12.66 11.68 -7.53
CA SER A 116 -12.89 10.78 -8.66
C SER A 116 -12.82 9.35 -8.15
N ASP A 117 -13.99 8.77 -7.91
CA ASP A 117 -14.16 7.34 -7.74
C ASP A 117 -13.64 6.65 -9.02
N LYS A 118 -12.59 5.84 -8.86
CA LYS A 118 -12.02 4.92 -9.86
C LYS A 118 -11.63 5.50 -11.23
N LYS A 119 -10.75 6.50 -11.30
CA LYS A 119 -9.89 6.69 -12.51
C LYS A 119 -8.47 7.10 -12.13
N SER A 120 -7.51 6.35 -12.66
CA SER A 120 -6.07 6.54 -12.55
C SER A 120 -5.66 7.99 -12.80
N GLY A 121 -5.10 8.64 -11.79
CA GLY A 121 -4.58 10.00 -11.85
C GLY A 121 -4.31 10.56 -10.45
N PHE A 122 -3.10 10.35 -9.93
CA PHE A 122 -2.63 11.02 -8.71
C PHE A 122 -2.38 12.52 -8.99
N ASN A 123 -3.44 13.33 -9.02
CA ASN A 123 -3.30 14.79 -8.96
C ASN A 123 -3.36 15.23 -7.49
N LEU A 124 -2.35 14.85 -6.70
CA LEU A 124 -2.19 15.42 -5.36
C LEU A 124 -1.43 16.75 -5.47
N LYS A 125 -2.08 17.84 -5.08
CA LYS A 125 -1.35 19.06 -4.73
C LYS A 125 -0.81 18.87 -3.31
N ALA A 126 0.50 18.72 -3.18
CA ALA A 126 1.16 18.79 -1.89
C ALA A 126 1.42 20.27 -1.55
N SER A 127 0.84 20.77 -0.47
CA SER A 127 1.28 22.05 0.09
C SER A 127 2.32 21.77 1.17
N CYS A 128 3.48 22.41 1.04
CA CYS A 128 4.52 22.39 2.06
C CYS A 128 4.04 23.28 3.21
N SER A 129 3.71 22.69 4.36
CA SER A 129 3.46 23.48 5.57
C SER A 129 4.81 23.90 6.12
N GLN A 130 5.31 25.04 5.66
CA GLN A 130 6.43 25.71 6.33
C GLN A 130 5.99 26.02 7.76
N ARG A 131 6.42 25.21 8.73
CA ARG A 131 6.37 25.59 10.14
C ARG A 131 7.24 26.82 10.30
N LYS A 132 6.61 28.00 10.33
CA LYS A 132 7.23 29.24 10.80
C LYS A 132 7.67 29.04 12.25
N THR A 133 8.94 28.77 12.47
CA THR A 133 9.62 29.04 13.74
C THR A 133 11.08 29.36 13.49
N ALA A 134 11.37 30.66 13.38
CA ALA A 134 12.45 31.34 14.09
C ALA A 134 12.40 32.83 13.68
N ASN A 135 11.78 33.66 14.53
CA ASN A 135 12.07 35.08 14.55
C ASN A 135 13.55 35.24 14.93
N LEU A 136 14.44 35.37 13.95
CA LEU A 136 15.69 36.10 14.19
C LEU A 136 15.30 37.58 14.31
N HIS A 137 15.17 38.05 15.55
CA HIS A 137 15.32 39.47 15.85
C HIS A 137 16.71 39.89 15.37
N LEU A 138 16.80 40.50 14.19
CA LEU A 138 17.92 41.37 13.89
C LEU A 138 17.83 42.55 14.86
N GLY A 139 18.66 42.50 15.90
CA GLY A 139 18.88 43.61 16.80
C GLY A 139 19.32 44.83 16.00
N SER A 140 18.56 45.91 16.13
CA SER A 140 18.93 47.26 15.75
C SER A 140 20.26 47.63 16.41
N HIS A 141 21.31 47.79 15.61
CA HIS A 141 22.58 48.36 16.05
C HIS A 141 22.57 49.89 15.88
N SER A 142 23.19 50.57 16.85
CA SER A 142 23.45 52.02 17.03
C SER A 142 22.43 52.71 17.95
N PRO A 143 22.87 53.50 18.96
CA PRO A 143 23.96 54.49 18.83
C PRO A 143 24.98 54.54 20.00
N VAL A 144 26.25 54.83 19.69
CA VAL A 144 27.13 55.80 20.40
C VAL A 144 28.11 56.35 19.38
#